data_AF-A0A4V0YZ76-F1
#
_entry.id   AF-A0A4V0YZ76-F1
#
_cell.length_a   1.000
_cell.length_b   1.000
_cell.length_c   1.000
_cell.angle_alpha   90.00
_cell.angle_beta   90.00
_cell.angle_gamma   90.00
#
_symmetry.space_group_name_H-M   'P 1'
#
loop_
_entity.id
_entity.type
_entity.pdbx_description
1 polymer ?
#
loop_
_entity_poly.entity_id
_entity_poly.type
_entity_poly.pdbx_seq_one_letter_code
_entity_poly.pdbx_strand_id
1 'polypeptide(L)'
;MRKFEAFMTCRKISNIFLLFTYACFALLSSCSSPQSAPSAPQSGQTSLVTSPASPRTNPTTVPTSSSASAFPADCPPAGTTRTVNLPTDTGPAQPAVFYLTEWGGVQSGFHLTGLMRYDLTTHKTTTLLSFPGITLGTWPQFELSPDKHWLLFAYSNADRHDITRLQLLRTDGTQVQTLACFSETSAITSVHWLSAGERIVLTKEQYDQQQPATISTLEELNLTSGKAQTLLSGQYFPYLWLDDHRLIVEQTTSKDRANFFLLDTNKGSQQKLAGLTPIASFPTWGNFVYGAIATSPDGSQLFTSSFAQVGTNPLVCRGPAVQGPETLTATGSAGGSTHVIYSSQSLAILALHPASAHILLLYVENNTGDLSQNGLWKINTDGSGLMRLTSAKDEKCRDLDYRELSPQIASNYLSYAVLQTDSAKGEQQAIIVGSLSGGPAIPIASSTNIRVKANFNGFLQLVGMA
;
A
#
# COMPACT_ATOMS: atom_id res chain seq x y z
N MET A 1 0.71 30.98 56.47
CA MET A 1 -0.60 30.32 56.75
C MET A 1 -0.64 28.99 56.01
N ARG A 2 -1.16 27.93 56.66
CA ARG A 2 -1.48 26.58 56.13
C ARG A 2 -0.51 25.92 55.12
N LYS A 3 0.46 25.18 55.66
CA LYS A 3 0.92 23.91 55.08
C LYS A 3 -0.22 22.86 55.14
N PHE A 4 -0.12 21.81 54.35
CA PHE A 4 -0.74 20.52 54.68
C PHE A 4 0.28 19.38 54.45
N GLU A 5 0.51 18.60 55.50
CA GLU A 5 1.39 17.42 55.48
C GLU A 5 0.54 16.13 55.54
N ALA A 6 1.22 15.02 55.27
CA ALA A 6 0.80 13.61 55.26
C ALA A 6 -0.41 13.14 56.11
N PHE A 7 -1.14 12.16 55.54
CA PHE A 7 -1.71 11.02 56.27
C PHE A 7 -1.35 9.74 55.49
N MET A 8 -0.41 8.92 55.96
CA MET A 8 -0.52 7.85 56.97
C MET A 8 -1.04 6.51 56.41
N THR A 9 -0.16 5.51 56.47
CA THR A 9 -0.38 4.07 56.23
C THR A 9 -1.31 3.44 57.28
N CYS A 10 -1.99 2.33 56.91
CA CYS A 10 -1.95 1.02 57.61
C CYS A 10 -3.25 0.20 57.45
N ARG A 11 -3.20 -0.95 56.77
CA ARG A 11 -3.40 -2.29 57.39
C ARG A 11 -3.31 -3.43 56.37
N LYS A 12 -2.50 -4.44 56.70
CA LYS A 12 -2.65 -5.84 56.22
C LYS A 12 -3.59 -6.61 57.15
N ILE A 13 -3.89 -7.85 56.77
CA ILE A 13 -4.57 -8.95 57.50
C ILE A 13 -6.06 -9.11 57.14
N SER A 14 -6.34 -10.06 56.25
CA SER A 14 -7.03 -11.28 56.67
C SER A 14 -6.53 -12.47 55.83
N ASN A 15 -6.55 -13.65 56.42
CA ASN A 15 -5.95 -14.88 55.92
C ASN A 15 -7.04 -15.96 55.80
N ILE A 16 -6.85 -16.92 54.90
CA ILE A 16 -7.41 -18.29 54.95
C ILE A 16 -8.95 -18.39 55.00
N PHE A 17 -9.57 -18.87 53.90
CA PHE A 17 -10.61 -19.91 53.96
C PHE A 17 -10.82 -20.58 52.59
N LEU A 18 -11.21 -21.87 52.60
CA LEU A 18 -11.72 -22.68 51.49
C LEU A 18 -10.75 -23.15 50.38
N LEU A 19 -9.92 -24.14 50.77
CA LEU A 19 -9.77 -25.38 50.00
C LEU A 19 -11.06 -26.23 50.06
N PHE A 20 -11.21 -27.22 49.17
CA PHE A 20 -12.47 -27.91 48.79
C PHE A 20 -13.43 -26.97 48.04
N THR A 21 -13.98 -27.24 46.86
CA THR A 21 -14.05 -28.46 46.02
C THR A 21 -13.55 -28.15 44.59
N TYR A 22 -13.40 -29.06 43.63
CA TYR A 22 -13.79 -30.48 43.50
C TYR A 22 -12.82 -31.22 42.55
N ALA A 23 -12.94 -32.55 42.43
CA ALA A 23 -12.32 -33.34 41.35
C ALA A 23 -13.31 -34.41 40.88
N CYS A 24 -13.79 -34.30 39.63
CA CYS A 24 -14.54 -35.36 38.92
C CYS A 24 -14.75 -34.98 37.44
N PHE A 25 -13.87 -35.44 36.56
CA PHE A 25 -14.26 -35.81 35.20
C PHE A 25 -13.48 -37.04 34.77
N ALA A 26 -14.20 -38.13 34.54
CA ALA A 26 -13.63 -39.40 34.12
C ALA A 26 -13.27 -39.34 32.63
N LEU A 27 -12.03 -39.74 32.29
CA LEU A 27 -11.63 -39.95 30.89
C LEU A 27 -12.12 -41.32 30.41
N LEU A 28 -13.16 -41.30 29.57
CA LEU A 28 -13.62 -42.47 28.83
C LEU A 28 -13.01 -42.51 27.42
N SER A 29 -12.24 -43.57 27.17
CA SER A 29 -12.16 -44.34 25.91
C SER A 29 -12.44 -43.69 24.54
N SER A 30 -11.42 -43.64 23.68
CA SER A 30 -11.33 -44.33 22.37
C SER A 30 -10.18 -43.70 21.54
N CYS A 31 -9.20 -44.43 21.00
CA CYS A 31 -9.25 -45.47 19.96
C CYS A 31 -9.81 -44.99 18.61
N SER A 32 -8.93 -44.40 17.78
CA SER A 32 -9.05 -44.47 16.33
C SER A 32 -7.66 -44.58 15.70
N SER A 33 -7.43 -45.68 14.97
CA SER A 33 -6.20 -45.92 14.21
C SER A 33 -6.34 -45.34 12.81
N PRO A 34 -5.31 -44.69 12.22
CA PRO A 34 -5.36 -44.28 10.83
C PRO A 34 -5.36 -45.50 9.91
N GLN A 35 -6.44 -45.65 9.13
CA GLN A 35 -6.66 -46.75 8.21
C GLN A 35 -5.85 -46.57 6.93
N SER A 36 -5.11 -47.60 6.53
CA SER A 36 -4.25 -47.60 5.34
C SER A 36 -5.05 -47.37 4.06
N ALA A 37 -4.63 -46.40 3.23
CA ALA A 37 -5.20 -46.19 1.90
C ALA A 37 -4.86 -47.36 0.94
N PRO A 38 -5.77 -47.78 0.05
CA PRO A 38 -5.56 -48.92 -0.84
C PRO A 38 -4.60 -48.59 -2.00
N SER A 39 -3.74 -49.56 -2.32
CA SER A 39 -2.80 -49.52 -3.44
C SER A 39 -3.52 -49.47 -4.79
N ALA A 40 -3.19 -48.51 -5.64
CA ALA A 40 -3.59 -48.51 -7.05
C ALA A 40 -2.76 -49.55 -7.84
N PRO A 41 -3.35 -50.25 -8.82
CA PRO A 41 -2.66 -51.32 -9.56
C PRO A 41 -1.63 -50.78 -10.56
N GLN A 42 -0.53 -51.52 -10.70
CA GLN A 42 0.44 -51.33 -11.77
C GLN A 42 -0.20 -51.65 -13.13
N SER A 43 0.01 -50.78 -14.12
CA SER A 43 -0.01 -51.16 -15.53
C SER A 43 1.34 -50.78 -16.15
N GLY A 44 2.16 -51.77 -16.46
CA GLY A 44 3.40 -51.56 -17.20
C GLY A 44 3.11 -51.43 -18.69
N GLN A 45 3.74 -50.45 -19.35
CA GLN A 45 3.88 -50.45 -20.80
C GLN A 45 5.30 -50.06 -21.19
N THR A 46 6.06 -51.08 -21.59
CA THR A 46 7.37 -50.94 -22.20
C THR A 46 7.22 -50.27 -23.56
N SER A 47 7.98 -49.21 -23.83
CA SER A 47 8.13 -48.64 -25.18
C SER A 47 9.60 -48.44 -25.48
N LEU A 48 10.15 -49.26 -26.37
CA LEU A 48 11.46 -48.98 -26.98
C LEU A 48 11.29 -47.78 -27.91
N VAL A 49 11.89 -46.64 -27.55
CA VAL A 49 12.04 -45.51 -28.47
C VAL A 49 13.34 -45.69 -29.24
N THR A 50 13.24 -46.16 -30.48
CA THR A 50 14.35 -46.19 -31.42
C THR A 50 14.68 -44.75 -31.85
N SER A 51 15.94 -44.33 -31.65
CA SER A 51 16.39 -42.96 -31.96
C SER A 51 16.53 -42.74 -33.48
N PRO A 52 15.78 -41.81 -34.10
CA PRO A 52 15.99 -41.42 -35.49
C PRO A 52 17.13 -40.39 -35.59
N ALA A 53 18.00 -40.55 -36.60
CA ALA A 53 19.13 -39.64 -36.80
C ALA A 53 18.69 -38.20 -37.11
N SER A 54 19.34 -37.22 -36.46
CA SER A 54 19.07 -35.79 -36.68
C SER A 54 19.32 -35.36 -38.13
N PRO A 55 18.34 -34.76 -38.83
CA PRO A 55 18.60 -34.04 -40.06
C PRO A 55 19.38 -32.76 -39.76
N ARG A 56 20.44 -32.53 -40.52
CA ARG A 56 21.36 -31.38 -40.38
C ARG A 56 20.68 -30.10 -40.88
N THR A 57 20.01 -29.36 -40.01
CA THR A 57 19.38 -28.08 -40.34
C THR A 57 20.44 -27.00 -40.60
N ASN A 58 20.28 -26.27 -41.71
CA ASN A 58 21.13 -25.13 -42.05
C ASN A 58 21.09 -24.04 -40.96
N PRO A 59 22.15 -23.24 -40.80
CA PRO A 59 22.17 -22.14 -39.85
C PRO A 59 21.17 -21.07 -40.28
N THR A 60 19.99 -21.05 -39.64
CA THR A 60 19.06 -19.94 -39.73
C THR A 60 19.74 -18.71 -39.11
N THR A 61 19.98 -17.68 -39.92
CA THR A 61 20.49 -16.40 -39.45
C THR A 61 19.51 -15.82 -38.44
N VAL A 62 19.89 -15.90 -37.16
CA VAL A 62 19.18 -15.23 -36.07
C VAL A 62 19.13 -13.74 -36.40
N PRO A 63 17.94 -13.11 -36.49
CA PRO A 63 17.86 -11.69 -36.75
C PRO A 63 18.57 -10.97 -35.60
N THR A 64 19.64 -10.25 -35.93
CA THR A 64 20.39 -9.45 -34.96
C THR A 64 19.44 -8.42 -34.37
N SER A 65 18.98 -8.64 -33.13
CA SER A 65 18.08 -7.75 -32.43
C SER A 65 18.71 -6.36 -32.39
N SER A 66 18.08 -5.38 -33.05
CA SER A 66 18.54 -3.99 -33.02
C SER A 66 18.66 -3.57 -31.56
N SER A 67 19.88 -3.22 -31.13
CA SER A 67 20.13 -2.75 -29.77
C SER A 67 19.17 -1.60 -29.47
N ALA A 68 18.25 -1.81 -28.53
CA ALA A 68 17.27 -0.80 -28.16
C ALA A 68 18.01 0.50 -27.80
N SER A 69 17.55 1.62 -28.35
CA SER A 69 18.14 2.93 -28.07
C SER A 69 18.15 3.14 -26.56
N ALA A 70 19.35 3.30 -25.98
CA ALA A 70 19.47 3.56 -24.56
C ALA A 70 18.79 4.90 -24.26
N PHE A 71 17.67 4.86 -23.54
CA PHE A 71 16.98 6.06 -23.11
C PHE A 71 17.88 6.85 -22.14
N PRO A 72 17.92 8.19 -22.20
CA PRO A 72 18.87 8.95 -21.37
C PRO A 72 18.47 8.86 -19.89
N ALA A 73 19.29 8.18 -19.09
CA ALA A 73 19.11 8.12 -17.64
C ALA A 73 19.49 9.45 -16.94
N ASP A 74 20.14 10.37 -17.66
CA ASP A 74 20.58 11.66 -17.14
C ASP A 74 19.42 12.61 -16.83
N CYS A 75 19.66 13.52 -15.88
CA CYS A 75 18.73 14.59 -15.55
C CYS A 75 18.51 15.54 -16.75
N PRO A 76 17.27 16.00 -17.00
CA PRO A 76 17.06 17.17 -17.86
C PRO A 76 17.66 18.43 -17.18
N PRO A 77 17.84 19.54 -17.93
CA PRO A 77 18.26 20.83 -17.36
C PRO A 77 17.39 21.24 -16.15
N ALA A 78 18.01 21.88 -15.15
CA ALA A 78 17.33 22.28 -13.92
C ALA A 78 16.07 23.13 -14.22
N GLY A 79 14.96 22.82 -13.54
CA GLY A 79 13.66 23.48 -13.77
C GLY A 79 12.93 23.06 -15.05
N THR A 80 13.43 22.09 -15.80
CA THR A 80 12.75 21.52 -16.98
C THR A 80 12.36 20.06 -16.74
N THR A 81 11.38 19.58 -17.50
CA THR A 81 10.99 18.16 -17.52
C THR A 81 11.11 17.62 -18.95
N ARG A 82 11.22 16.31 -19.09
CA ARG A 82 11.35 15.65 -20.40
C ARG A 82 10.00 15.10 -20.87
N THR A 83 9.80 15.13 -22.19
CA THR A 83 8.78 14.30 -22.85
C THR A 83 9.09 12.81 -22.63
N VAL A 84 8.05 12.01 -22.44
CA VAL A 84 8.19 10.57 -22.25
C VAL A 84 7.99 9.86 -23.58
N ASN A 85 8.85 8.87 -23.86
CA ASN A 85 8.52 7.86 -24.84
C ASN A 85 7.81 6.71 -24.11
N LEU A 86 6.49 6.59 -24.27
CA LEU A 86 5.72 5.43 -23.84
C LEU A 86 5.44 4.56 -25.07
N PRO A 87 6.33 3.62 -25.45
CA PRO A 87 5.99 2.57 -26.41
C PRO A 87 4.66 1.94 -26.06
N THR A 88 3.74 1.93 -27.01
CA THR A 88 2.46 1.24 -26.90
C THR A 88 2.71 -0.27 -26.99
N ASP A 89 3.11 -0.88 -25.88
CA ASP A 89 3.10 -2.33 -25.74
C ASP A 89 1.65 -2.82 -25.97
N THR A 90 1.46 -3.72 -26.92
CA THR A 90 0.15 -4.33 -27.21
C THR A 90 -0.03 -5.70 -26.56
N GLY A 91 1.01 -6.22 -25.91
CA GLY A 91 0.93 -7.46 -25.13
C GLY A 91 0.34 -7.18 -23.75
N PRO A 92 -0.43 -8.11 -23.17
CA PRO A 92 -0.92 -7.95 -21.80
C PRO A 92 0.26 -7.90 -20.83
N ALA A 93 0.19 -6.98 -19.86
CA ALA A 93 1.12 -6.94 -18.74
C ALA A 93 1.15 -8.31 -18.02
N GLN A 94 2.29 -8.65 -17.41
CA GLN A 94 2.45 -9.95 -16.75
C GLN A 94 2.08 -9.86 -15.26
N PRO A 95 1.34 -10.85 -14.71
CA PRO A 95 0.87 -10.82 -13.33
C PRO A 95 2.04 -10.84 -12.35
N ALA A 96 2.22 -9.76 -11.59
CA ALA A 96 3.35 -9.58 -10.70
C ALA A 96 3.02 -8.71 -9.48
N VAL A 97 3.82 -8.86 -8.43
CA VAL A 97 3.88 -7.94 -7.28
C VAL A 97 5.18 -7.15 -7.36
N PHE A 98 5.09 -5.83 -7.25
CA PHE A 98 6.24 -4.93 -7.18
C PHE A 98 6.42 -4.45 -5.73
N TYR A 99 7.65 -4.48 -5.24
CA TYR A 99 7.95 -4.09 -3.87
C TYR A 99 9.38 -3.58 -3.72
N LEU A 100 9.58 -2.66 -2.78
CA LEU A 100 10.89 -2.20 -2.35
C LEU A 100 11.40 -3.07 -1.21
N THR A 101 12.71 -3.27 -1.20
CA THR A 101 13.43 -3.86 -0.07
C THR A 101 14.30 -2.79 0.58
N GLU A 102 14.09 -2.50 1.86
CA GLU A 102 14.87 -1.52 2.62
C GLU A 102 15.51 -2.15 3.87
N TRP A 103 16.60 -1.59 4.37
CA TRP A 103 17.22 -1.98 5.64
C TRP A 103 17.42 -0.78 6.57
N GLY A 104 17.64 -1.05 7.86
CA GLY A 104 17.72 -0.04 8.90
C GLY A 104 16.40 0.10 9.66
N GLY A 105 16.16 1.28 10.24
CA GLY A 105 14.97 1.58 11.03
C GLY A 105 14.95 3.03 11.49
N VAL A 106 13.95 3.39 12.30
CA VAL A 106 13.65 4.78 12.70
C VAL A 106 14.87 5.54 13.27
N GLN A 107 15.79 4.85 13.96
CA GLN A 107 16.99 5.48 14.53
C GLN A 107 18.20 5.56 13.59
N SER A 108 18.34 4.63 12.63
CA SER A 108 19.47 4.62 11.69
C SER A 108 19.18 5.36 10.38
N GLY A 109 17.91 5.68 10.12
CA GLY A 109 17.42 5.95 8.77
C GLY A 109 17.07 4.65 8.03
N PHE A 110 16.25 4.80 6.99
CA PHE A 110 15.86 3.72 6.08
C PHE A 110 16.73 3.82 4.82
N HIS A 111 17.30 2.69 4.42
CA HIS A 111 18.18 2.59 3.26
C HIS A 111 17.56 1.64 2.24
N LEU A 112 17.32 2.11 1.02
CA LEU A 112 16.86 1.23 -0.04
C LEU A 112 17.97 0.26 -0.47
N THR A 113 17.57 -0.96 -0.84
CA THR A 113 18.47 -1.95 -1.46
C THR A 113 18.07 -2.22 -2.90
N GLY A 114 16.77 -2.30 -3.19
CA GLY A 114 16.28 -2.53 -4.54
C GLY A 114 14.77 -2.41 -4.70
N LEU A 115 14.35 -2.37 -5.95
CA LEU A 115 12.97 -2.52 -6.42
C LEU A 115 12.87 -3.91 -7.06
N MET A 116 11.97 -4.71 -6.54
CA MET A 116 11.83 -6.14 -6.85
C MET A 116 10.49 -6.39 -7.56
N ARG A 117 10.50 -7.36 -8.47
CA ARG A 117 9.33 -7.91 -9.15
C ARG A 117 9.20 -9.39 -8.80
N TYR A 118 8.13 -9.79 -8.14
CA TYR A 118 7.75 -11.20 -7.99
C TYR A 118 6.71 -11.56 -9.05
N ASP A 119 7.07 -12.44 -9.96
CA ASP A 119 6.22 -12.92 -11.05
C ASP A 119 5.27 -14.02 -10.53
N LEU A 120 3.95 -13.81 -10.60
CA LEU A 120 2.96 -14.73 -10.03
C LEU A 120 2.82 -16.04 -10.81
N THR A 121 3.17 -16.05 -12.10
CA THR A 121 3.05 -17.23 -12.97
C THR A 121 4.26 -18.15 -12.85
N THR A 122 5.46 -17.58 -12.75
CA THR A 122 6.72 -18.33 -12.68
C THR A 122 7.26 -18.49 -11.26
N HIS A 123 6.66 -17.80 -10.28
CA HIS A 123 7.10 -17.72 -8.89
C HIS A 123 8.54 -17.21 -8.70
N LYS A 124 9.04 -16.41 -9.66
CA LYS A 124 10.41 -15.89 -9.65
C LYS A 124 10.46 -14.43 -9.22
N THR A 125 11.35 -14.13 -8.28
CA THR A 125 11.75 -12.77 -7.95
C THR A 125 12.86 -12.29 -8.88
N THR A 126 12.74 -11.07 -9.41
CA THR A 126 13.75 -10.37 -10.20
C THR A 126 14.00 -8.99 -9.61
N THR A 127 15.26 -8.60 -9.44
CA THR A 127 15.62 -7.21 -9.09
C THR A 127 15.53 -6.35 -10.35
N LEU A 128 14.66 -5.34 -10.35
CA LEU A 128 14.52 -4.39 -11.46
C LEU A 128 15.54 -3.24 -11.34
N LEU A 129 15.71 -2.70 -10.13
CA LEU A 129 16.68 -1.67 -9.81
C LEU A 129 17.37 -1.99 -8.48
N SER A 130 18.63 -1.60 -8.35
CA SER A 130 19.40 -1.65 -7.11
C SER A 130 19.77 -0.24 -6.67
N PHE A 131 19.72 0.01 -5.36
CA PHE A 131 19.86 1.34 -4.77
C PHE A 131 21.06 1.42 -3.79
N PRO A 132 22.29 1.04 -4.19
CA PRO A 132 23.42 0.97 -3.26
C PRO A 132 23.73 2.34 -2.65
N GLY A 133 23.78 2.40 -1.32
CA GLY A 133 24.09 3.63 -0.56
C GLY A 133 22.95 4.62 -0.39
N ILE A 134 21.77 4.38 -0.98
CA ILE A 134 20.67 5.35 -0.94
C ILE A 134 19.98 5.33 0.44
N THR A 135 20.43 6.24 1.29
CA THR A 135 19.72 6.66 2.50
C THR A 135 18.57 7.59 2.10
N LEU A 136 17.37 7.30 2.57
CA LEU A 136 16.18 8.06 2.25
C LEU A 136 15.95 9.22 3.23
N GLY A 137 16.03 10.46 2.74
CA GLY A 137 15.50 11.63 3.45
C GLY A 137 13.97 11.71 3.40
N THR A 138 13.40 11.34 2.25
CA THR A 138 11.95 11.28 1.98
C THR A 138 11.53 9.87 1.61
N TRP A 139 10.25 9.53 1.82
CA TRP A 139 9.76 8.19 1.53
C TRP A 139 9.67 7.95 0.01
N PRO A 140 10.10 6.76 -0.46
CA PRO A 140 10.06 6.43 -1.86
C PRO A 140 8.61 6.18 -2.23
N GLN A 141 8.15 6.93 -3.22
CA GLN A 141 6.84 6.72 -3.80
C GLN A 141 7.04 6.01 -5.12
N PHE A 142 6.22 4.98 -5.33
CA PHE A 142 6.10 4.35 -6.63
C PHE A 142 4.65 3.96 -6.88
N GLU A 143 4.21 4.13 -8.11
CA GLU A 143 2.88 3.76 -8.57
C GLU A 143 2.98 3.14 -9.96
N LEU A 144 2.17 2.10 -10.19
CA LEU A 144 2.09 1.42 -11.46
C LEU A 144 1.06 2.11 -12.36
N SER A 145 1.47 2.43 -13.58
CA SER A 145 0.65 3.08 -14.61
C SER A 145 -0.69 2.38 -14.82
N PRO A 146 -1.72 3.08 -15.34
CA PRO A 146 -3.02 2.47 -15.62
C PRO A 146 -2.95 1.26 -16.54
N ASP A 147 -2.06 1.28 -17.54
CA ASP A 147 -1.80 0.17 -18.47
C ASP A 147 -0.97 -0.98 -17.86
N LYS A 148 -0.38 -0.80 -16.68
CA LYS A 148 0.48 -1.76 -15.97
C LYS A 148 1.82 -2.06 -16.65
N HIS A 149 2.27 -1.23 -17.59
CA HIS A 149 3.57 -1.34 -18.26
C HIS A 149 4.69 -0.50 -17.63
N TRP A 150 4.38 0.50 -16.78
CA TRP A 150 5.35 1.47 -16.27
C TRP A 150 5.20 1.75 -14.78
N LEU A 151 6.30 1.67 -14.04
CA LEU A 151 6.42 2.13 -12.66
C LEU A 151 6.93 3.57 -12.66
N LEU A 152 6.11 4.50 -12.18
CA LEU A 152 6.51 5.85 -11.83
C LEU A 152 7.07 5.82 -10.43
N PHE A 153 8.20 6.48 -10.18
CA PHE A 153 8.78 6.57 -8.85
C PHE A 153 9.62 7.83 -8.64
N ALA A 154 9.71 8.26 -7.38
CA ALA A 154 10.53 9.37 -6.93
C ALA A 154 11.49 8.90 -5.82
N TYR A 155 12.76 9.31 -5.91
CA TYR A 155 13.78 9.02 -4.90
C TYR A 155 14.88 10.09 -4.87
N SER A 156 15.53 10.27 -3.73
CA SER A 156 16.61 11.24 -3.51
C SER A 156 17.91 10.51 -3.13
N ASN A 157 19.06 11.04 -3.52
CA ASN A 157 20.38 10.43 -3.23
C ASN A 157 21.11 11.23 -2.16
N ALA A 158 21.14 10.75 -0.91
CA ALA A 158 21.85 11.41 0.19
C ALA A 158 23.34 11.67 -0.11
N ASP A 159 24.03 10.71 -0.75
CA ASP A 159 25.47 10.81 -1.07
C ASP A 159 25.81 11.86 -2.13
N ARG A 160 24.82 12.40 -2.84
CA ARG A 160 25.01 13.37 -3.94
C ARG A 160 24.03 14.54 -3.85
N HIS A 161 24.05 15.24 -2.71
CA HIS A 161 23.39 16.53 -2.57
C HIS A 161 21.92 16.49 -3.02
N ASP A 162 21.14 15.61 -2.39
CA ASP A 162 19.66 15.56 -2.39
C ASP A 162 18.93 15.82 -3.72
N ILE A 163 19.53 15.47 -4.86
CA ILE A 163 18.85 15.52 -6.16
C ILE A 163 17.75 14.46 -6.15
N THR A 164 16.51 14.92 -5.94
CA THR A 164 15.32 14.09 -6.10
C THR A 164 15.10 13.86 -7.59
N ARG A 165 15.01 12.60 -8.00
CA ARG A 165 14.77 12.18 -9.38
C ARG A 165 13.37 11.62 -9.50
N LEU A 166 12.63 12.12 -10.48
CA LEU A 166 11.38 11.53 -10.93
C LEU A 166 11.68 10.64 -12.13
N GLN A 167 11.35 9.36 -12.05
CA GLN A 167 11.68 8.37 -13.07
C GLN A 167 10.49 7.49 -13.44
N LEU A 168 10.54 6.97 -14.66
CA LEU A 168 9.74 5.85 -15.13
C LEU A 168 10.64 4.64 -15.36
N LEU A 169 10.16 3.46 -14.98
CA LEU A 169 10.78 2.15 -15.19
C LEU A 169 9.75 1.22 -15.82
N ARG A 170 10.06 0.64 -16.98
CA ARG A 170 9.20 -0.37 -17.60
C ARG A 170 9.13 -1.61 -16.69
N THR A 171 7.97 -2.24 -16.55
CA THR A 171 7.74 -3.30 -15.53
C THR A 171 8.59 -4.55 -15.71
N ASP A 172 9.17 -4.78 -16.88
CA ASP A 172 10.14 -5.86 -17.14
C ASP A 172 11.61 -5.49 -16.80
N GLY A 173 11.87 -4.25 -16.38
CA GLY A 173 13.19 -3.73 -16.06
C GLY A 173 14.03 -3.26 -17.26
N THR A 174 13.51 -3.35 -18.49
CA THR A 174 14.33 -3.13 -19.71
C THR A 174 14.56 -1.66 -20.07
N GLN A 175 13.76 -0.74 -19.53
CA GLN A 175 13.81 0.68 -19.89
C GLN A 175 13.63 1.57 -18.65
N VAL A 176 14.48 2.60 -18.53
CA VAL A 176 14.40 3.64 -17.49
C VAL A 176 14.46 5.02 -18.15
N GLN A 177 13.61 5.93 -17.71
CA GLN A 177 13.55 7.32 -18.21
C GLN A 177 13.52 8.30 -17.03
N THR A 178 14.46 9.24 -16.99
CA THR A 178 14.42 10.35 -16.01
C THR A 178 13.57 11.49 -16.55
N LEU A 179 12.47 11.78 -15.85
CA LEU A 179 11.48 12.79 -16.23
C LEU A 179 11.88 14.20 -15.80
N ALA A 180 12.34 14.31 -14.55
CA ALA A 180 12.68 15.57 -13.91
C ALA A 180 13.71 15.32 -12.80
N CYS A 181 14.52 16.35 -12.51
CA CYS A 181 15.41 16.37 -11.37
C CYS A 181 15.23 17.68 -10.61
N PHE A 182 15.16 17.59 -9.29
CA PHE A 182 14.92 18.69 -8.38
C PHE A 182 16.19 18.97 -7.56
N SER A 183 16.42 20.23 -7.17
CA SER A 183 17.58 20.65 -6.37
C SER A 183 17.44 20.23 -4.90
N GLU A 184 18.52 20.33 -4.12
CA GLU A 184 18.55 20.11 -2.66
C GLU A 184 17.42 20.81 -1.90
N THR A 185 17.02 22.00 -2.38
CA THR A 185 15.93 22.81 -1.82
C THR A 185 14.53 22.40 -2.30
N SER A 186 14.37 21.28 -3.02
CA SER A 186 13.10 20.84 -3.58
C SER A 186 12.94 19.31 -3.55
N ALA A 187 11.95 18.84 -2.79
CA ALA A 187 11.55 17.45 -2.71
C ALA A 187 10.25 17.19 -3.49
N ILE A 188 10.08 15.95 -3.93
CA ILE A 188 8.76 15.39 -4.27
C ILE A 188 8.27 14.65 -3.04
N THR A 189 7.07 14.96 -2.57
CA THR A 189 6.45 14.32 -1.39
C THR A 189 5.12 13.62 -1.70
N SER A 190 4.60 13.77 -2.93
CA SER A 190 3.59 12.88 -3.49
C SER A 190 3.74 12.77 -5.01
N VAL A 191 3.38 11.63 -5.60
CA VAL A 191 3.28 11.45 -7.05
C VAL A 191 2.20 10.42 -7.39
N HIS A 192 1.31 10.76 -8.33
CA HIS A 192 0.21 9.93 -8.78
C HIS A 192 0.00 9.99 -10.30
N TRP A 193 -0.30 8.86 -10.94
CA TRP A 193 -0.77 8.76 -12.32
C TRP A 193 -2.21 9.28 -12.47
N LEU A 194 -2.53 9.90 -13.60
CA LEU A 194 -3.93 9.99 -14.05
C LEU A 194 -4.38 8.66 -14.65
N SER A 195 -5.69 8.38 -14.58
CA SER A 195 -6.31 7.13 -15.06
C SER A 195 -6.07 6.84 -16.56
N ALA A 196 -5.87 7.85 -17.40
CA ALA A 196 -5.49 7.68 -18.81
C ALA A 196 -3.98 7.50 -19.06
N GLY A 197 -3.11 7.67 -18.05
CA GLY A 197 -1.66 7.43 -18.15
C GLY A 197 -0.82 8.50 -18.89
N GLU A 198 -1.43 9.47 -19.56
CA GLU A 198 -0.70 10.53 -20.30
C GLU A 198 -0.19 11.69 -19.42
N ARG A 199 -0.61 11.73 -18.17
CA ARG A 199 -0.38 12.82 -17.22
C ARG A 199 -0.11 12.23 -15.83
N ILE A 200 0.62 12.97 -15.01
CA ILE A 200 0.83 12.68 -13.59
C ILE A 200 0.57 13.95 -12.76
N VAL A 201 0.21 13.80 -11.50
CA VAL A 201 0.18 14.89 -10.51
C VAL A 201 1.18 14.61 -9.40
N LEU A 202 1.93 15.62 -8.99
CA LEU A 202 2.92 15.52 -7.92
C LEU A 202 2.76 16.65 -6.91
N THR A 203 3.06 16.38 -5.63
CA THR A 203 3.30 17.41 -4.63
C THR A 203 4.79 17.70 -4.60
N LYS A 204 5.14 18.94 -4.91
CA LYS A 204 6.49 19.48 -4.78
C LYS A 204 6.56 20.32 -3.52
N GLU A 205 7.59 20.12 -2.73
CA GLU A 205 7.90 20.92 -1.54
C GLU A 205 9.21 21.63 -1.75
N GLN A 206 9.19 22.97 -1.65
CA GLN A 206 10.37 23.81 -1.72
C GLN A 206 10.70 24.36 -0.33
N TYR A 207 11.94 24.10 0.11
CA TYR A 207 12.48 24.60 1.37
C TYR A 207 13.23 25.92 1.11
N ASP A 208 12.76 27.00 1.73
CA ASP A 208 13.48 28.28 1.76
C ASP A 208 14.43 28.29 2.97
N GLN A 209 15.74 28.45 2.74
CA GLN A 209 16.70 28.54 3.84
C GLN A 209 16.53 29.80 4.70
N GLN A 210 15.81 30.82 4.20
CA GLN A 210 15.54 32.08 4.90
C GLN A 210 14.19 32.10 5.62
N GLN A 211 13.25 31.19 5.29
CA GLN A 211 11.94 31.11 5.92
C GLN A 211 11.63 29.68 6.37
N PRO A 212 11.27 29.44 7.64
CA PRO A 212 10.96 28.08 8.14
C PRO A 212 9.63 27.50 7.59
N ALA A 213 9.04 28.12 6.57
CA ALA A 213 7.80 27.69 5.94
C ALA A 213 8.10 26.98 4.61
N THR A 214 7.82 25.68 4.55
CA THR A 214 7.86 24.92 3.29
C THR A 214 6.79 25.42 2.34
N ILE A 215 7.17 25.83 1.14
CA ILE A 215 6.22 26.14 0.06
C ILE A 215 5.85 24.82 -0.62
N SER A 216 4.58 24.42 -0.52
CA SER A 216 4.05 23.23 -1.19
C SER A 216 3.22 23.63 -2.42
N THR A 217 3.45 22.97 -3.54
CA THR A 217 2.68 23.10 -4.78
C THR A 217 2.20 21.73 -5.27
N LEU A 218 0.95 21.68 -5.72
CA LEU A 218 0.43 20.53 -6.45
C LEU A 218 0.59 20.83 -7.94
N GLU A 219 1.37 20.04 -8.65
CA GLU A 219 1.73 20.26 -10.06
C GLU A 219 1.27 19.07 -10.92
N GLU A 220 0.66 19.34 -12.06
CA GLU A 220 0.38 18.34 -13.11
C GLU A 220 1.51 18.39 -14.14
N LEU A 221 2.11 17.24 -14.45
CA LEU A 221 3.05 17.07 -15.57
C LEU A 221 2.38 16.27 -16.69
N ASN A 222 2.27 16.89 -17.86
CA ASN A 222 1.85 16.22 -19.09
C ASN A 222 3.06 15.50 -19.72
N LEU A 223 3.00 14.16 -19.76
CA LEU A 223 4.13 13.31 -20.16
C LEU A 223 4.44 13.44 -21.67
N THR A 224 3.43 13.62 -22.50
CA THR A 224 3.57 13.76 -23.96
C THR A 224 4.29 15.05 -24.36
N SER A 225 4.09 16.15 -23.62
CA SER A 225 4.64 17.47 -23.94
C SER A 225 5.80 17.94 -23.04
N GLY A 226 6.08 17.25 -21.92
CA GLY A 226 7.12 17.66 -20.97
C GLY A 226 6.82 19.02 -20.31
N LYS A 227 5.53 19.35 -20.14
CA LYS A 227 5.07 20.61 -19.53
C LYS A 227 4.43 20.35 -18.18
N ALA A 228 4.96 21.01 -17.15
CA ALA A 228 4.38 21.05 -15.82
C ALA A 228 3.51 22.31 -15.64
N GLN A 229 2.42 22.20 -14.88
CA GLN A 229 1.57 23.32 -14.47
C GLN A 229 1.12 23.19 -13.01
N THR A 230 1.16 24.29 -12.25
CA THR A 230 0.68 24.29 -10.85
C THR A 230 -0.85 24.30 -10.80
N LEU A 231 -1.45 23.23 -10.28
CA LEU A 231 -2.90 23.13 -10.03
C LEU A 231 -3.30 23.87 -8.76
N LEU A 232 -2.58 23.65 -7.65
CA LEU A 232 -2.82 24.26 -6.34
C LEU A 232 -1.53 24.74 -5.68
N SER A 233 -1.65 25.67 -4.73
CA SER A 233 -0.55 26.11 -3.87
C SER A 233 -1.00 26.12 -2.41
N GLY A 234 -0.14 25.66 -1.52
CA GLY A 234 -0.47 25.27 -0.15
C GLY A 234 -0.26 23.77 0.07
N GLN A 235 -0.39 23.32 1.33
CA GLN A 235 -0.21 21.91 1.71
C GLN A 235 -1.39 21.06 1.23
N TYR A 236 -1.31 20.63 -0.03
CA TYR A 236 -2.24 19.70 -0.66
C TYR A 236 -1.47 18.48 -1.17
N PHE A 237 -2.01 17.30 -0.88
CA PHE A 237 -1.49 16.03 -1.37
C PHE A 237 -2.54 15.39 -2.29
N PRO A 238 -2.17 14.90 -3.49
CA PRO A 238 -3.05 14.02 -4.26
C PRO A 238 -3.33 12.77 -3.41
N TYR A 239 -4.57 12.29 -3.44
CA TYR A 239 -4.99 11.15 -2.63
C TYR A 239 -5.51 10.00 -3.52
N LEU A 240 -6.54 10.26 -4.34
CA LEU A 240 -7.05 9.30 -5.32
C LEU A 240 -7.76 9.98 -6.49
N TRP A 241 -7.76 9.34 -7.66
CA TRP A 241 -8.57 9.80 -8.80
C TRP A 241 -9.99 9.24 -8.75
N LEU A 242 -10.93 10.08 -9.16
CA LEU A 242 -12.34 9.76 -9.37
C LEU A 242 -12.63 9.49 -10.85
N ASP A 243 -11.92 10.19 -11.75
CA ASP A 243 -11.85 9.97 -13.20
C ASP A 243 -10.64 10.74 -13.79
N ASP A 244 -10.51 10.87 -15.12
CA ASP A 244 -9.41 11.54 -15.82
C ASP A 244 -9.24 13.05 -15.53
N HIS A 245 -10.16 13.65 -14.78
CA HIS A 245 -10.16 15.09 -14.50
C HIS A 245 -10.40 15.43 -13.03
N ARG A 246 -11.05 14.56 -12.27
CA ARG A 246 -11.43 14.79 -10.87
C ARG A 246 -10.50 14.03 -9.92
N LEU A 247 -9.63 14.78 -9.24
CA LEU A 247 -8.69 14.30 -8.22
C LEU A 247 -9.24 14.63 -6.84
N ILE A 248 -9.31 13.66 -5.93
CA ILE A 248 -9.43 13.94 -4.51
C ILE A 248 -8.06 14.34 -3.98
N VAL A 249 -7.99 15.51 -3.36
CA VAL A 249 -6.80 16.02 -2.67
C VAL A 249 -7.05 16.07 -1.17
N GLU A 250 -6.05 15.63 -0.40
CA GLU A 250 -5.98 15.84 1.04
C GLU A 250 -5.35 17.21 1.34
N GLN A 251 -5.88 17.90 2.35
CA GLN A 251 -5.33 19.15 2.88
C GLN A 251 -5.12 19.04 4.39
N THR A 252 -3.86 19.16 4.82
CA THR A 252 -3.44 19.05 6.23
C THR A 252 -3.29 20.43 6.87
N THR A 253 -4.39 21.17 7.04
CA THR A 253 -4.36 22.56 7.55
C THR A 253 -4.14 22.69 9.05
N SER A 254 -4.45 21.65 9.83
CA SER A 254 -4.37 21.66 11.28
C SER A 254 -3.90 20.31 11.80
N LYS A 255 -3.43 20.26 13.06
CA LYS A 255 -2.95 19.03 13.69
C LYS A 255 -4.06 18.00 13.98
N ASP A 256 -5.32 18.45 13.91
CA ASP A 256 -6.47 17.75 14.47
C ASP A 256 -7.47 17.29 13.40
N ARG A 257 -7.33 17.71 12.13
CA ARG A 257 -8.18 17.26 11.02
C ARG A 257 -7.46 17.21 9.66
N ALA A 258 -7.73 16.14 8.91
CA ALA A 258 -7.45 16.03 7.48
C ALA A 258 -8.73 16.33 6.70
N ASN A 259 -8.66 17.26 5.74
CA ASN A 259 -9.80 17.66 4.93
C ASN A 259 -9.60 17.18 3.49
N PHE A 260 -10.62 16.57 2.90
CA PHE A 260 -10.57 15.98 1.56
C PHE A 260 -11.47 16.79 0.64
N PHE A 261 -10.91 17.20 -0.50
CA PHE A 261 -11.59 18.04 -1.48
C PHE A 261 -11.49 17.45 -2.88
N LEU A 262 -12.49 17.71 -3.72
CA LEU A 262 -12.47 17.42 -5.14
C LEU A 262 -11.86 18.60 -5.90
N LEU A 263 -10.74 18.33 -6.57
CA LEU A 263 -10.08 19.18 -7.54
C LEU A 263 -10.48 18.73 -8.94
N ASP A 264 -10.87 19.68 -9.79
CA ASP A 264 -11.23 19.44 -11.19
C ASP A 264 -10.15 20.07 -12.08
N THR A 265 -9.30 19.26 -12.70
CA THR A 265 -8.15 19.72 -13.49
C THR A 265 -8.56 20.47 -14.75
N ASN A 266 -9.79 20.31 -15.25
CA ASN A 266 -10.30 21.07 -16.40
C ASN A 266 -10.55 22.55 -16.09
N LYS A 267 -10.65 22.93 -14.80
CA LYS A 267 -10.70 24.34 -14.38
C LYS A 267 -9.35 25.05 -14.49
N GLY A 268 -8.30 24.34 -14.90
CA GLY A 268 -6.97 24.88 -15.18
C GLY A 268 -6.10 25.03 -13.94
N SER A 269 -5.04 25.83 -14.10
CA SER A 269 -4.01 26.06 -13.10
C SER A 269 -4.42 27.05 -12.00
N GLN A 270 -3.66 27.07 -10.90
CA GLN A 270 -3.75 28.08 -9.84
C GLN A 270 -5.11 28.17 -9.14
N GLN A 271 -5.85 27.06 -9.06
CA GLN A 271 -7.13 26.99 -8.36
C GLN A 271 -6.99 27.36 -6.87
N LYS A 272 -8.11 27.76 -6.26
CA LYS A 272 -8.17 28.26 -4.88
C LYS A 272 -9.14 27.42 -4.06
N LEU A 273 -8.91 27.31 -2.75
CA LEU A 273 -9.71 26.51 -1.82
C LEU A 273 -11.23 26.72 -1.96
N ALA A 274 -11.67 27.96 -2.15
CA ALA A 274 -13.09 28.31 -2.32
C ALA A 274 -13.75 27.77 -3.62
N GLY A 275 -12.96 27.28 -4.57
CA GLY A 275 -13.44 26.63 -5.80
C GLY A 275 -13.41 25.09 -5.75
N LEU A 276 -12.90 24.50 -4.66
CA LEU A 276 -12.85 23.06 -4.45
C LEU A 276 -14.13 22.56 -3.77
N THR A 277 -14.58 21.36 -4.11
CA THR A 277 -15.77 20.77 -3.49
C THR A 277 -15.37 19.93 -2.26
N PRO A 278 -15.86 20.20 -1.05
CA PRO A 278 -15.55 19.35 0.10
C PRO A 278 -16.16 17.95 -0.08
N ILE A 279 -15.38 16.92 0.21
CA ILE A 279 -15.78 15.51 0.12
C ILE A 279 -15.93 14.90 1.52
N ALA A 280 -14.89 15.00 2.34
CA ALA A 280 -14.86 14.43 3.68
C ALA A 280 -13.94 15.25 4.60
N SER A 281 -14.05 15.03 5.91
CA SER A 281 -13.17 15.63 6.90
C SER A 281 -13.10 14.70 8.10
N PHE A 282 -11.91 14.14 8.36
CA PHE A 282 -11.70 13.19 9.46
C PHE A 282 -10.86 13.84 10.56
N PRO A 283 -11.02 13.42 11.82
CA PRO A 283 -10.05 13.74 12.87
C PRO A 283 -8.66 13.21 12.51
N THR A 284 -7.61 13.85 13.04
CA THR A 284 -6.23 13.34 12.97
C THR A 284 -5.56 13.29 14.33
N TRP A 285 -4.52 12.47 14.45
CA TRP A 285 -3.57 12.48 15.56
C TRP A 285 -2.15 12.43 15.03
N GLY A 286 -1.47 13.58 15.06
CA GLY A 286 -0.23 13.77 14.30
C GLY A 286 -0.54 13.63 12.81
N ASN A 287 0.09 12.67 12.14
CA ASN A 287 -0.11 12.40 10.73
C ASN A 287 -1.18 11.31 10.46
N PHE A 288 -1.71 10.65 11.51
CA PHE A 288 -2.69 9.57 11.35
C PHE A 288 -4.11 10.12 11.17
N VAL A 289 -4.83 9.61 10.17
CA VAL A 289 -6.21 9.99 9.82
C VAL A 289 -7.17 8.92 10.36
N TYR A 290 -8.20 9.33 11.12
CA TYR A 290 -9.23 8.42 11.68
C TYR A 290 -10.35 8.12 10.67
N GLY A 291 -9.97 7.63 9.48
CA GLY A 291 -10.88 7.26 8.41
C GLY A 291 -10.14 6.99 7.11
N ALA A 292 -10.82 6.35 6.16
CA ALA A 292 -10.29 6.06 4.84
C ALA A 292 -11.30 6.42 3.76
N ILE A 293 -10.81 6.75 2.55
CA ILE A 293 -11.62 6.99 1.36
C ILE A 293 -11.13 6.06 0.25
N ALA A 294 -12.06 5.49 -0.52
CA ALA A 294 -11.74 4.75 -1.74
C ALA A 294 -12.79 5.03 -2.82
N THR A 295 -12.45 4.78 -4.09
CA THR A 295 -13.38 4.89 -5.23
C THR A 295 -13.53 3.56 -5.94
N SER A 296 -14.75 3.20 -6.36
CA SER A 296 -14.93 2.02 -7.19
C SER A 296 -14.11 2.13 -8.49
N PRO A 297 -13.67 1.02 -9.11
CA PRO A 297 -12.73 1.08 -10.24
C PRO A 297 -13.31 1.71 -11.52
N ASP A 298 -14.62 1.90 -11.57
CA ASP A 298 -15.37 2.61 -12.62
C ASP A 298 -15.64 4.10 -12.28
N GLY A 299 -15.15 4.58 -11.13
CA GLY A 299 -15.36 5.94 -10.65
C GLY A 299 -16.81 6.27 -10.26
N SER A 300 -17.72 5.29 -10.16
CA SER A 300 -19.15 5.55 -9.92
C SER A 300 -19.51 5.73 -8.44
N GLN A 301 -18.77 5.10 -7.52
CA GLN A 301 -19.00 5.13 -6.07
C GLN A 301 -17.78 5.66 -5.32
N LEU A 302 -18.06 6.40 -4.25
CA LEU A 302 -17.13 6.82 -3.22
C LEU A 302 -17.44 6.04 -1.93
N PHE A 303 -16.47 5.28 -1.45
CA PHE A 303 -16.52 4.57 -0.17
C PHE A 303 -15.81 5.39 0.91
N THR A 304 -16.40 5.45 2.11
CA THR A 304 -15.77 6.08 3.28
C THR A 304 -15.94 5.21 4.52
N SER A 305 -14.86 5.11 5.32
CA SER A 305 -14.88 4.57 6.69
C SER A 305 -14.44 5.67 7.67
N SER A 306 -14.92 5.60 8.91
CA SER A 306 -14.52 6.49 10.00
C SER A 306 -14.74 5.81 11.34
N PHE A 307 -13.69 5.81 12.16
CA PHE A 307 -13.66 5.21 13.49
C PHE A 307 -13.31 6.23 14.56
N ALA A 308 -13.63 5.91 15.81
CA ALA A 308 -13.29 6.77 16.94
C ALA A 308 -11.86 6.53 17.44
N GLN A 309 -11.21 7.58 17.94
CA GLN A 309 -10.02 7.44 18.78
C GLN A 309 -10.43 6.93 20.17
N VAL A 310 -9.93 5.75 20.59
CA VAL A 310 -10.20 5.22 21.94
C VAL A 310 -9.05 5.54 22.89
N GLY A 311 -8.84 6.86 23.06
CA GLY A 311 -7.90 7.46 23.99
C GLY A 311 -6.42 7.31 23.61
N THR A 312 -5.57 7.76 24.52
CA THR A 312 -4.12 7.59 24.46
C THR A 312 -3.70 6.65 25.61
N ASN A 313 -3.68 5.34 25.37
CA ASN A 313 -3.09 4.39 26.32
C ASN A 313 -1.64 4.07 25.88
N PRO A 314 -0.63 4.78 26.42
CA PRO A 314 0.77 4.62 26.00
C PRO A 314 1.39 3.28 26.42
N LEU A 315 0.65 2.43 27.16
CA LEU A 315 1.17 1.18 27.73
C LEU A 315 0.92 -0.06 26.85
N VAL A 316 0.25 0.08 25.70
CA VAL A 316 -0.08 -1.06 24.84
C VAL A 316 0.56 -0.94 23.45
N CYS A 317 0.42 0.21 22.76
CA CYS A 317 0.95 0.43 21.40
C CYS A 317 1.84 1.68 21.31
N ARG A 318 2.78 1.73 20.36
CA ARG A 318 3.48 2.97 19.95
C ARG A 318 2.67 3.85 18.97
N GLY A 319 1.36 3.66 18.88
CA GLY A 319 0.47 4.35 17.96
C GLY A 319 -0.90 4.66 18.57
N PRO A 320 -1.87 5.17 17.78
CA PRO A 320 -3.20 5.48 18.27
C PRO A 320 -3.95 4.20 18.66
N ALA A 321 -4.74 4.25 19.73
CA ALA A 321 -5.64 3.16 20.07
C ALA A 321 -6.89 3.22 19.18
N VAL A 322 -6.99 2.29 18.24
CA VAL A 322 -8.12 2.15 17.31
C VAL A 322 -9.10 1.09 17.80
N GLN A 323 -10.39 1.39 17.72
CA GLN A 323 -11.51 0.51 18.03
C GLN A 323 -12.78 1.11 17.40
N GLY A 324 -13.80 0.29 17.15
CA GLY A 324 -15.13 0.79 16.78
C GLY A 324 -15.78 1.71 17.84
N PRO A 325 -16.94 2.31 17.54
CA PRO A 325 -17.79 2.02 16.39
C PRO A 325 -17.25 2.56 15.07
N GLU A 326 -17.62 1.87 14.00
CA GLU A 326 -17.20 2.10 12.61
C GLU A 326 -18.43 2.00 11.71
N THR A 327 -18.48 2.87 10.68
CA THR A 327 -19.53 2.84 9.67
C THR A 327 -18.91 3.01 8.29
N LEU A 328 -18.96 1.94 7.51
CA LEU A 328 -18.60 1.94 6.10
C LEU A 328 -19.82 2.36 5.28
N THR A 329 -19.68 3.44 4.51
CA THR A 329 -20.74 3.95 3.64
C THR A 329 -20.29 4.05 2.18
N ALA A 330 -21.25 4.00 1.26
CA ALA A 330 -21.07 4.39 -0.13
C ALA A 330 -21.98 5.56 -0.52
N THR A 331 -21.45 6.45 -1.35
CA THR A 331 -22.16 7.58 -1.97
C THR A 331 -21.82 7.61 -3.46
N GLY A 332 -22.70 8.14 -4.32
CA GLY A 332 -22.35 8.34 -5.73
C GLY A 332 -21.19 9.35 -5.90
N SER A 333 -20.36 9.17 -6.92
CA SER A 333 -19.22 10.05 -7.19
C SER A 333 -19.59 11.47 -7.64
N ALA A 334 -20.85 11.68 -8.04
CA ALA A 334 -21.45 12.99 -8.27
C ALA A 334 -22.19 13.54 -7.03
N GLY A 335 -22.02 12.91 -5.87
CA GLY A 335 -22.86 13.10 -4.68
C GLY A 335 -24.13 12.24 -4.72
N GLY A 336 -25.15 12.66 -3.97
CA GLY A 336 -26.43 11.95 -3.84
C GLY A 336 -26.64 11.35 -2.45
N SER A 337 -27.51 10.33 -2.36
CA SER A 337 -27.81 9.66 -1.09
C SER A 337 -26.69 8.70 -0.68
N THR A 338 -26.10 8.94 0.49
CA THR A 338 -25.22 8.00 1.17
C THR A 338 -26.03 6.82 1.73
N HIS A 339 -25.49 5.60 1.63
CA HIS A 339 -26.04 4.41 2.27
C HIS A 339 -24.95 3.64 3.04
N VAL A 340 -25.35 2.92 4.08
CA VAL A 340 -24.44 2.10 4.90
C VAL A 340 -24.28 0.74 4.23
N ILE A 341 -23.03 0.34 3.98
CA ILE A 341 -22.66 -1.00 3.51
C ILE A 341 -22.46 -1.92 4.71
N TYR A 342 -21.77 -1.44 5.73
CA TYR A 342 -21.40 -2.22 6.91
C TYR A 342 -21.25 -1.31 8.13
N SER A 343 -21.59 -1.83 9.31
CA SER A 343 -21.40 -1.14 10.58
C SER A 343 -20.93 -2.14 11.64
N SER A 344 -19.95 -1.75 12.45
CA SER A 344 -19.50 -2.54 13.60
C SER A 344 -19.41 -1.68 14.85
N GLN A 345 -19.72 -2.26 16.00
CA GLN A 345 -19.57 -1.60 17.31
C GLN A 345 -18.18 -1.85 17.94
N SER A 346 -17.40 -2.80 17.41
CA SER A 346 -16.12 -3.23 18.00
C SER A 346 -14.93 -3.06 17.05
N LEU A 347 -15.13 -3.19 15.74
CA LEU A 347 -14.07 -3.18 14.73
C LEU A 347 -13.87 -1.78 14.16
N ALA A 348 -12.62 -1.40 13.88
CA ALA A 348 -12.30 -0.22 13.06
C ALA A 348 -11.81 -0.66 11.68
N ILE A 349 -12.13 0.11 10.64
CA ILE A 349 -11.68 -0.14 9.26
C ILE A 349 -10.67 0.94 8.88
N LEU A 350 -9.39 0.57 8.97
CA LEU A 350 -8.25 1.48 8.81
C LEU A 350 -7.91 1.76 7.33
N ALA A 351 -8.34 0.88 6.42
CA ALA A 351 -8.19 1.08 4.99
C ALA A 351 -9.27 0.37 4.18
N LEU A 352 -9.53 0.96 3.02
CA LEU A 352 -10.44 0.49 2.00
C LEU A 352 -9.64 0.28 0.71
N HIS A 353 -9.72 -0.90 0.12
CA HIS A 353 -9.14 -1.17 -1.20
C HIS A 353 -10.19 -1.81 -2.12
N PRO A 354 -10.71 -1.09 -3.13
CA PRO A 354 -11.77 -1.57 -3.99
C PRO A 354 -11.19 -2.56 -5.00
N ALA A 355 -11.37 -3.86 -4.72
CA ALA A 355 -10.91 -4.91 -5.61
C ALA A 355 -11.78 -5.00 -6.88
N SER A 356 -13.06 -4.64 -6.84
CA SER A 356 -13.94 -4.55 -8.02
C SER A 356 -15.10 -3.57 -7.80
N ALA A 357 -15.92 -3.33 -8.83
CA ALA A 357 -17.18 -2.59 -8.68
C ALA A 357 -18.18 -3.26 -7.71
N HIS A 358 -17.97 -4.55 -7.40
CA HIS A 358 -18.79 -5.36 -6.52
C HIS A 358 -18.05 -5.87 -5.28
N ILE A 359 -16.73 -5.69 -5.17
CA ILE A 359 -15.90 -6.27 -4.12
C ILE A 359 -15.01 -5.19 -3.52
N LEU A 360 -15.10 -5.03 -2.20
CA LEU A 360 -14.29 -4.10 -1.43
C LEU A 360 -13.47 -4.90 -0.39
N LEU A 361 -12.18 -4.63 -0.32
CA LEU A 361 -11.31 -5.16 0.72
C LEU A 361 -11.23 -4.16 1.86
N LEU A 362 -11.33 -4.68 3.08
CA LEU A 362 -11.30 -3.91 4.32
C LEU A 362 -10.10 -4.39 5.12
N TYR A 363 -9.26 -3.48 5.59
CA TYR A 363 -8.33 -3.84 6.65
C TYR A 363 -8.95 -3.51 8.00
N VAL A 364 -9.17 -4.55 8.79
CA VAL A 364 -9.77 -4.45 10.11
C VAL A 364 -8.67 -4.54 11.15
N GLU A 365 -8.63 -3.53 12.02
CA GLU A 365 -7.79 -3.55 13.22
C GLU A 365 -8.61 -3.09 14.43
N ASN A 366 -8.23 -3.60 15.59
CA ASN A 366 -8.81 -3.27 16.86
C ASN A 366 -7.73 -3.55 17.92
N ASN A 367 -7.52 -2.60 18.84
CA ASN A 367 -6.45 -2.66 19.83
C ASN A 367 -6.96 -3.07 21.22
N THR A 368 -8.26 -3.33 21.37
CA THR A 368 -8.89 -3.79 22.63
C THR A 368 -9.87 -4.94 22.39
N GLY A 369 -10.19 -5.72 23.43
CA GLY A 369 -11.18 -6.81 23.30
C GLY A 369 -10.72 -7.97 22.40
N ASP A 370 -11.57 -8.37 21.44
CA ASP A 370 -11.31 -9.51 20.55
C ASP A 370 -10.38 -9.13 19.37
N LEU A 371 -9.08 -9.27 19.60
CA LEU A 371 -8.04 -9.12 18.57
C LEU A 371 -8.10 -10.23 17.50
N SER A 372 -8.87 -11.30 17.72
CA SER A 372 -8.93 -12.40 16.75
C SER A 372 -9.61 -12.00 15.45
N GLN A 373 -10.27 -10.84 15.37
CA GLN A 373 -10.88 -10.31 14.14
C GLN A 373 -9.91 -9.50 13.25
N ASN A 374 -8.71 -9.19 13.74
CA ASN A 374 -7.76 -8.33 13.01
C ASN A 374 -7.22 -9.03 11.75
N GLY A 375 -7.10 -8.26 10.66
CA GLY A 375 -6.55 -8.71 9.38
C GLY A 375 -7.26 -8.12 8.17
N LEU A 376 -7.00 -8.70 7.00
CA LEU A 376 -7.64 -8.37 5.74
C LEU A 376 -8.96 -9.13 5.60
N TRP A 377 -10.01 -8.39 5.26
CA TRP A 377 -11.34 -8.89 4.95
C TRP A 377 -11.75 -8.48 3.53
N LYS A 378 -12.76 -9.17 3.02
CA LYS A 378 -13.47 -8.88 1.79
C LYS A 378 -14.95 -8.75 2.12
N ILE A 379 -15.62 -7.78 1.51
CA ILE A 379 -17.07 -7.62 1.53
C ILE A 379 -17.54 -7.32 0.10
N ASN A 380 -18.79 -7.61 -0.22
CA ASN A 380 -19.41 -7.09 -1.43
C ASN A 380 -19.85 -5.63 -1.21
N THR A 381 -19.94 -4.82 -2.27
CA THR A 381 -20.32 -3.40 -2.14
C THR A 381 -21.79 -3.18 -1.74
N ASP A 382 -22.60 -4.25 -1.71
CA ASP A 382 -23.97 -4.28 -1.16
C ASP A 382 -24.03 -4.68 0.33
N GLY A 383 -22.89 -4.92 0.97
CA GLY A 383 -22.78 -5.36 2.37
C GLY A 383 -22.83 -6.87 2.59
N SER A 384 -23.09 -7.66 1.54
CA SER A 384 -23.11 -9.12 1.61
C SER A 384 -21.70 -9.73 1.53
N GLY A 385 -21.58 -11.05 1.69
CA GLY A 385 -20.35 -11.79 1.38
C GLY A 385 -19.14 -11.48 2.27
N LEU A 386 -19.32 -10.90 3.46
CA LEU A 386 -18.24 -10.59 4.39
C LEU A 386 -17.43 -11.85 4.74
N MET A 387 -16.16 -11.85 4.36
CA MET A 387 -15.24 -12.97 4.46
C MET A 387 -13.87 -12.49 4.89
N ARG A 388 -13.28 -13.14 5.89
CA ARG A 388 -11.90 -12.87 6.31
C ARG A 388 -10.90 -13.61 5.43
N LEU A 389 -9.88 -12.89 4.96
CA LEU A 389 -8.84 -13.41 4.07
C LEU A 389 -7.52 -13.68 4.81
N THR A 390 -7.16 -12.87 5.81
CA THR A 390 -5.94 -13.06 6.62
C THR A 390 -6.22 -12.99 8.12
N SER A 391 -5.22 -13.33 8.92
CA SER A 391 -5.34 -13.41 10.38
C SER A 391 -4.12 -12.79 11.05
N ALA A 392 -4.26 -11.57 11.57
CA ALA A 392 -3.29 -10.90 12.43
C ALA A 392 -3.52 -11.28 13.91
N LYS A 393 -3.72 -12.59 14.17
CA LYS A 393 -4.09 -13.08 15.50
C LYS A 393 -2.90 -12.93 16.45
N ASP A 394 -3.18 -12.45 17.66
CA ASP A 394 -2.20 -12.24 18.73
C ASP A 394 -1.13 -11.16 18.44
N GLU A 395 -1.17 -10.50 17.26
CA GLU A 395 -0.46 -9.25 16.94
C GLU A 395 -1.05 -8.09 17.77
N LYS A 396 -0.72 -8.01 19.06
CA LYS A 396 -0.96 -6.80 19.86
C LYS A 396 -0.12 -5.68 19.33
N CYS A 397 -0.79 -4.69 18.73
CA CYS A 397 -0.17 -3.51 18.15
C CYS A 397 0.85 -3.90 17.08
N ARG A 398 0.46 -3.74 15.82
CA ARG A 398 1.50 -3.36 14.87
C ARG A 398 2.12 -2.07 15.39
N ASP A 399 3.45 -1.98 15.30
CA ASP A 399 4.03 -0.67 15.09
C ASP A 399 3.50 -0.20 13.73
N LEU A 400 2.32 0.42 13.76
CA LEU A 400 1.93 1.51 12.87
C LEU A 400 2.92 2.65 13.14
N ASP A 401 4.17 2.38 12.80
CA ASP A 401 5.26 3.33 12.76
C ASP A 401 4.75 4.52 11.96
N TYR A 402 4.95 5.74 12.48
CA TYR A 402 4.10 6.94 12.30
C TYR A 402 3.96 7.47 10.85
N ARG A 403 4.39 6.69 9.86
CA ARG A 403 4.62 6.99 8.46
C ARG A 403 4.07 5.92 7.50
N GLU A 404 3.77 4.69 7.96
CA GLU A 404 3.12 3.63 7.16
C GLU A 404 1.67 3.42 7.63
N LEU A 405 0.90 4.50 7.56
CA LEU A 405 -0.38 4.66 8.27
C LEU A 405 -1.57 3.96 7.59
N SER A 406 -1.33 3.27 6.49
CA SER A 406 -2.34 2.45 5.82
C SER A 406 -1.74 1.12 5.35
N PRO A 407 -2.39 -0.01 5.66
CA PRO A 407 -1.99 -1.34 5.20
C PRO A 407 -2.01 -1.39 3.68
N GLN A 408 -0.89 -1.84 3.12
CA GLN A 408 -0.66 -1.83 1.68
C GLN A 408 -1.33 -3.05 1.05
N ILE A 409 -2.47 -2.82 0.39
CA ILE A 409 -3.29 -3.84 -0.27
C ILE A 409 -3.29 -3.60 -1.78
N ALA A 410 -3.14 -4.66 -2.57
CA ALA A 410 -3.41 -4.67 -4.00
C ALA A 410 -4.23 -5.90 -4.39
N SER A 411 -4.93 -5.87 -5.54
CA SER A 411 -5.73 -6.99 -6.04
C SER A 411 -5.85 -7.02 -7.57
N ASN A 412 -6.04 -8.20 -8.19
CA ASN A 412 -6.44 -8.36 -9.61
C ASN A 412 -7.86 -8.92 -9.75
N TYR A 413 -8.81 -8.55 -8.89
CA TYR A 413 -10.16 -9.15 -8.85
C TYR A 413 -10.21 -10.63 -8.39
N LEU A 414 -9.07 -11.36 -8.42
CA LEU A 414 -8.97 -12.80 -8.12
C LEU A 414 -8.08 -13.10 -6.91
N SER A 415 -6.98 -12.36 -6.74
CA SER A 415 -6.00 -12.48 -5.66
C SER A 415 -5.76 -11.14 -4.98
N TYR A 416 -5.05 -11.17 -3.84
CA TYR A 416 -4.56 -9.99 -3.14
C TYR A 416 -3.08 -10.14 -2.80
N ALA A 417 -2.39 -9.02 -2.63
CA ALA A 417 -1.10 -8.94 -1.93
C ALA A 417 -1.25 -8.02 -0.72
N VAL A 418 -0.64 -8.37 0.41
CA VAL A 418 -0.61 -7.52 1.62
C VAL A 418 0.66 -7.73 2.44
N LEU A 419 1.14 -6.64 3.07
CA LEU A 419 2.24 -6.68 4.03
C LEU A 419 1.75 -7.20 5.40
N GLN A 420 2.33 -8.31 5.85
CA GLN A 420 2.14 -8.86 7.19
C GLN A 420 3.39 -8.66 8.06
N THR A 421 3.19 -8.32 9.33
CA THR A 421 4.26 -8.11 10.32
C THR A 421 4.03 -9.02 11.52
N ASP A 422 4.86 -10.04 11.68
CA ASP A 422 4.81 -10.95 12.82
C ASP A 422 5.64 -10.40 13.99
N SER A 423 4.99 -9.63 14.86
CA SER A 423 5.59 -9.09 16.08
C SER A 423 6.08 -10.18 17.05
N ALA A 424 5.46 -11.37 17.05
CA ALA A 424 5.84 -12.47 17.94
C ALA A 424 7.19 -13.11 17.56
N LYS A 425 7.64 -12.94 16.31
CA LYS A 425 8.95 -13.40 15.82
C LYS A 425 10.00 -12.28 15.74
N GLY A 426 9.78 -11.14 16.42
CA GLY A 426 10.70 -10.00 16.41
C GLY A 426 10.56 -9.16 15.14
N GLU A 427 9.35 -8.65 14.89
CA GLU A 427 9.00 -7.79 13.75
C GLU A 427 9.35 -8.39 12.36
N GLN A 428 9.20 -9.70 12.18
CA GLN A 428 9.39 -10.32 10.87
C GLN A 428 8.33 -9.81 9.89
N GLN A 429 8.77 -9.09 8.85
CA GLN A 429 7.89 -8.63 7.79
C GLN A 429 7.88 -9.62 6.63
N ALA A 430 6.70 -9.87 6.07
CA ALA A 430 6.50 -10.66 4.87
C ALA A 430 5.41 -10.06 3.98
N ILE A 431 5.65 -10.01 2.66
CA ILE A 431 4.55 -9.85 1.71
C ILE A 431 3.95 -11.22 1.49
N ILE A 432 2.65 -11.33 1.76
CA ILE A 432 1.85 -12.52 1.46
C ILE A 432 0.93 -12.25 0.26
N VAL A 433 0.72 -13.28 -0.55
CA VAL A 433 -0.23 -13.30 -1.67
C VAL A 433 -1.27 -14.38 -1.42
N GLY A 434 -2.55 -14.08 -1.57
CA GLY A 434 -3.66 -15.03 -1.36
C GLY A 434 -4.81 -14.83 -2.34
N SER A 435 -5.78 -15.73 -2.33
CA SER A 435 -6.97 -15.64 -3.20
C SER A 435 -8.11 -14.84 -2.54
N LEU A 436 -8.86 -14.07 -3.33
CA LEU A 436 -10.14 -13.45 -2.94
C LEU A 436 -11.29 -14.45 -2.82
N SER A 437 -11.07 -15.73 -3.15
CA SER A 437 -11.95 -16.85 -2.77
C SER A 437 -11.62 -17.42 -1.38
N GLY A 438 -10.64 -16.85 -0.67
CA GLY A 438 -10.06 -17.44 0.53
C GLY A 438 -9.08 -18.59 0.24
N GLY A 439 -8.54 -19.19 1.30
CA GLY A 439 -7.47 -20.18 1.25
C GLY A 439 -6.18 -19.69 1.92
N PRO A 440 -5.15 -20.55 2.03
CA PRO A 440 -3.87 -20.15 2.61
C PRO A 440 -3.15 -19.15 1.70
N ALA A 441 -2.68 -18.04 2.28
CA ALA A 441 -1.79 -17.12 1.60
C ALA A 441 -0.35 -17.65 1.61
N ILE A 442 0.42 -17.36 0.57
CA ILE A 442 1.84 -17.73 0.43
C ILE A 442 2.74 -16.50 0.67
N PRO A 443 3.81 -16.61 1.48
CA PRO A 443 4.82 -15.57 1.56
C PRO A 443 5.67 -15.56 0.28
N ILE A 444 5.81 -14.38 -0.34
CA ILE A 444 6.61 -14.19 -1.57
C ILE A 444 7.92 -13.45 -1.31
N ALA A 445 7.99 -12.72 -0.19
CA ALA A 445 9.17 -12.08 0.36
C ALA A 445 9.05 -12.09 1.89
N SER A 446 10.14 -12.32 2.61
CA SER A 446 10.17 -12.33 4.08
C SER A 446 11.53 -11.90 4.60
N SER A 447 11.59 -11.16 5.71
CA SER A 447 12.85 -10.85 6.38
C SER A 447 12.71 -10.48 7.84
N THR A 448 13.79 -10.70 8.59
CA THR A 448 14.01 -10.22 9.96
C THR A 448 14.61 -8.81 10.02
N ASN A 449 15.24 -8.33 8.93
CA ASN A 449 15.99 -7.06 8.89
C ASN A 449 15.70 -6.22 7.65
N ILE A 450 14.77 -6.66 6.80
CA ILE A 450 14.35 -5.93 5.59
C ILE A 450 12.86 -5.61 5.78
N ARG A 451 12.52 -4.32 5.86
CA ARG A 451 11.13 -3.92 5.72
C ARG A 451 10.76 -3.97 4.24
N VAL A 452 9.55 -4.43 3.94
CA VAL A 452 9.14 -4.76 2.57
C VAL A 452 8.00 -3.86 2.14
N LYS A 453 8.34 -2.67 1.65
CA LYS A 453 7.34 -1.68 1.23
C LYS A 453 6.80 -2.00 -0.15
N ALA A 454 5.60 -2.53 -0.21
CA ALA A 454 4.77 -2.41 -1.40
C ALA A 454 4.02 -1.08 -1.31
N ASN A 455 4.11 -0.20 -2.32
CA ASN A 455 3.33 1.03 -2.37
C ASN A 455 2.15 0.81 -3.32
N PHE A 456 0.93 0.96 -2.80
CA PHE A 456 -0.31 0.76 -3.54
C PHE A 456 -1.26 1.96 -3.44
N ASN A 457 -0.76 3.14 -3.06
CA ASN A 457 -1.53 4.38 -3.11
C ASN A 457 -1.63 4.89 -4.55
N GLY A 458 -2.53 4.26 -5.30
CA GLY A 458 -2.76 4.52 -6.71
C GLY A 458 -3.03 3.23 -7.48
N PHE A 459 -4.32 3.03 -7.78
CA PHE A 459 -4.92 1.98 -8.62
C PHE A 459 -4.00 0.85 -9.11
N LEU A 460 -3.57 -0.03 -8.21
CA LEU A 460 -2.82 -1.23 -8.58
C LEU A 460 -3.75 -2.44 -8.69
N GLN A 461 -4.39 -2.56 -9.86
CA GLN A 461 -4.71 -3.88 -10.38
C GLN A 461 -3.40 -4.67 -10.43
N LEU A 462 -3.30 -5.80 -9.71
CA LEU A 462 -2.41 -6.86 -10.20
C LEU A 462 -2.93 -7.27 -11.60
N VAL A 463 -2.10 -7.84 -12.46
CA VAL A 463 -2.63 -8.38 -13.72
C VAL A 463 -3.31 -9.72 -13.47
N GLY A 464 -4.38 -10.01 -14.19
CA GLY A 464 -5.07 -11.29 -14.19
C GLY A 464 -5.48 -11.63 -15.62
N MET A 465 -5.15 -12.83 -16.08
CA MET A 465 -5.69 -13.34 -17.34
C MET A 465 -7.14 -13.79 -17.13
N ALA A 466 -7.99 -13.57 -18.14
CA ALA A 466 -9.34 -14.12 -18.21
C ALA A 466 -9.32 -15.60 -18.64
#